data_AF-A0A1J4LV18-F1
#
_entry.id   AF-A0A1J4LV18-F1
#
_cell.length_a   1.000
_cell.length_b   1.000
_cell.length_c   1.000
_cell.angle_alpha   90.00
_cell.angle_beta   90.00
_cell.angle_gamma   90.00
#
_symmetry.space_group_name_H-M   'P 1'
#
loop_
_entity.id
_entity.type
_entity.pdbx_description
1 polymer ?
#
loop_
_entity_poly.entity_id
_entity_poly.type
_entity_poly.pdbx_seq_one_letter_code
_entity_poly.pdbx_strand_id
1 'polypeptide(L)' 'MFVAGCCLILLGVVGVRYAPAIVRAQASEGMTPVEDDQLEETDRIRVTKGTSVVFLVVGVVLVGYASGVV' A
#
# COMPACT_ATOMS: atom_id res chain seq x y z
N MET A 1 4.34 -19.51 -0.84
CA MET A 1 3.78 -18.47 -1.75
C MET A 1 2.37 -18.07 -1.37
N PHE A 2 1.46 -19.02 -1.10
CA PHE A 2 0.07 -18.71 -0.74
C PHE A 2 -0.08 -17.74 0.44
N VAL A 3 0.51 -18.06 1.60
CA VAL A 3 0.44 -17.21 2.81
C VAL A 3 0.98 -15.80 2.55
N ALA A 4 2.13 -15.69 1.88
CA ALA A 4 2.71 -14.40 1.51
C ALA A 4 1.79 -13.60 0.57
N GLY A 5 1.15 -14.26 -0.41
CA GLY A 5 0.16 -13.64 -1.28
C GLY A 5 -1.05 -13.12 -0.50
N CYS A 6 -1.59 -13.88 0.45
CA CYS A 6 -2.66 -13.41 1.33
C CYS A 6 -2.23 -12.20 2.17
N CYS A 7 -1.01 -12.20 2.73
CA CYS A 7 -0.48 -11.04 3.46
C CYS A 7 -0.39 -9.79 2.57
N LEU A 8 0.08 -9.93 1.34
CA LEU A 8 0.16 -8.82 0.37
C LEU A 8 -1.21 -8.27 0.00
N ILE A 9 -2.21 -9.14 -0.19
CA ILE A 9 -3.60 -8.71 -0.42
C ILE A 9 -4.11 -7.92 0.77
N LEU A 10 -3.94 -8.42 2.00
CA LEU A 10 -4.38 -7.72 3.21
C LEU A 10 -3.71 -6.35 3.33
N LEU A 11 -2.40 -6.28 3.14
CA LEU A 11 -1.65 -5.02 3.16
C LEU A 11 -2.13 -4.07 2.07
N GLY A 12 -2.40 -4.56 0.86
CA GLY A 12 -2.93 -3.75 -0.22
C GLY A 12 -4.33 -3.20 0.07
N VAL A 13 -5.24 -4.03 0.60
CA VAL A 13 -6.60 -3.59 0.98
C VAL A 13 -6.54 -2.54 2.10
N VAL A 14 -5.79 -2.82 3.16
CA VAL A 14 -5.61 -1.89 4.29
C VAL A 14 -4.98 -0.59 3.81
N GLY A 15 -3.91 -0.67 3.02
CA GLY A 15 -3.22 0.50 2.51
C GLY A 15 -4.10 1.39 1.62
N VAL A 16 -4.93 0.81 0.73
CA VAL A 16 -5.88 1.59 -0.08
C VAL A 16 -6.93 2.27 0.80
N ARG A 17 -7.45 1.55 1.80
CA ARG A 17 -8.55 2.03 2.66
C ARG A 17 -8.08 3.11 3.65
N TYR A 18 -6.89 2.95 4.21
CA TYR A 18 -6.37 3.77 5.29
C TYR A 18 -5.23 4.71 4.88
N ALA A 19 -4.92 4.84 3.58
CA ALA A 19 -3.88 5.76 3.09
C ALA A 19 -3.90 7.17 3.73
N PRO A 20 -5.05 7.86 3.90
CA PRO A 20 -5.05 9.16 4.58
C PRO A 20 -4.59 9.09 6.03
N ALA A 21 -5.01 8.07 6.77
CA ALA A 21 -4.60 7.87 8.16
C ALA A 21 -3.11 7.51 8.27
N ILE A 22 -2.60 6.68 7.34
CA ILE A 22 -1.20 6.30 7.27
C ILE A 22 -0.32 7.53 7.02
N VAL A 23 -0.68 8.36 6.03
CA VAL A 23 0.08 9.59 5.71
C VAL A 23 0.07 10.57 6.89
N ARG A 24 -1.05 10.72 7.58
CA ARG A 24 -1.13 11.57 8.78
C ARG A 24 -0.29 11.05 9.94
N ALA A 25 -0.30 9.73 10.16
CA ALA A 25 0.56 9.09 11.16
C ALA A 25 2.04 9.32 10.82
N GLN A 26 2.43 9.10 9.56
CA GLN A 26 3.79 9.34 9.09
C GLN A 26 4.23 10.81 9.25
N ALA A 27 3.33 11.76 9.00
CA ALA A 27 3.60 13.18 9.24
C ALA A 27 3.79 13.48 10.73
N SER A 28 2.97 12.90 11.61
CA SER A 28 3.08 13.08 13.06
C SER A 28 4.34 12.45 13.66
N GLU A 29 4.86 11.39 13.04
CA GLU A 29 6.06 10.69 13.46
C GLU A 29 7.34 11.28 12.85
N GLY A 30 7.24 12.35 12.06
CA GLY A 30 8.38 12.95 11.35
C GLY A 30 8.98 12.01 10.29
N MET A 31 8.23 11.00 9.86
CA MET A 31 8.67 9.99 8.89
C MET A 31 8.44 10.41 7.44
N THR A 32 8.09 11.67 7.19
CA THR A 32 7.98 12.21 5.84
C THR A 32 9.37 12.64 5.37
N PRO A 33 10.06 11.86 4.51
CA PRO A 33 11.47 12.08 4.18
C PRO A 33 11.70 13.33 3.32
N VAL A 34 10.61 13.94 2.83
CA VAL A 34 10.64 15.15 2.02
C VAL A 34 9.77 16.20 2.71
N GLU A 35 10.40 17.08 3.48
CA GLU A 35 9.82 18.36 3.91
C GLU A 35 9.89 19.33 2.73
N ASP A 36 9.10 19.05 1.70
CA ASP A 36 8.91 19.97 0.58
C ASP A 36 7.48 20.47 0.66
N ASP A 37 7.34 21.77 0.87
CA ASP A 37 6.07 22.50 0.91
C ASP A 37 5.30 22.37 -0.41
N GLN A 38 5.93 21.88 -1.49
CA GLN A 38 5.30 21.60 -2.77
C GLN A 38 4.60 20.23 -2.85
N LEU A 39 4.91 19.28 -1.96
CA LEU A 39 4.27 17.97 -1.95
C LEU A 39 2.99 17.99 -1.11
N GLU A 40 1.87 18.24 -1.77
CA GLU A 40 0.54 18.21 -1.16
C GLU A 40 0.25 16.86 -0.48
N GLU A 41 -0.46 16.90 0.67
CA GLU A 41 -0.95 15.71 1.39
C GLU A 41 -1.69 14.75 0.43
N THR A 42 -2.42 15.32 -0.54
CA THR A 42 -3.13 14.60 -1.60
C THR A 42 -2.22 13.70 -2.42
N ASP A 43 -1.04 14.17 -2.82
CA ASP A 43 -0.10 13.40 -3.63
C ASP A 43 0.52 12.27 -2.83
N ARG A 44 0.86 12.52 -1.56
CA ARG A 44 1.34 11.49 -0.64
C ARG A 44 0.31 10.37 -0.49
N ILE A 45 -0.96 10.74 -0.28
CA ILE A 45 -2.08 9.78 -0.23
C ILE A 45 -2.20 9.01 -1.54
N ARG A 46 -2.04 9.67 -2.69
CA ARG A 46 -2.14 9.04 -4.01
C ARG A 46 -1.04 8.01 -4.21
N VAL A 47 0.20 8.33 -3.84
CA VAL A 47 1.34 7.41 -3.90
C VAL A 47 1.12 6.22 -2.97
N THR A 48 0.72 6.46 -1.71
CA THR A 48 0.42 5.38 -0.75
C THR A 48 -0.66 4.44 -1.30
N LYS A 49 -1.74 4.98 -1.88
CA LYS A 49 -2.77 4.16 -2.54
C LYS A 49 -2.21 3.38 -3.72
N GLY A 50 -1.39 4.01 -4.56
CA GLY A 50 -0.73 3.37 -5.69
C GLY A 50 0.12 2.17 -5.27
N THR A 51 1.00 2.35 -4.28
CA THR A 51 1.81 1.27 -3.71
C THR A 51 0.94 0.15 -3.13
N SER A 52 -0.15 0.51 -2.47
CA SER A 52 -1.09 -0.47 -1.90
C SER A 52 -1.80 -1.29 -2.98
N VAL A 53 -2.18 -0.67 -4.11
CA VAL A 53 -2.71 -1.39 -5.27
C VAL A 53 -1.68 -2.35 -5.83
N VAL A 54 -0.41 -1.97 -5.91
CA VAL A 54 0.67 -2.87 -6.37
C VAL A 54 0.76 -4.12 -5.48
N PHE A 55 0.76 -3.95 -4.15
CA PHE A 55 0.74 -5.11 -3.24
C PHE A 55 -0.48 -6.00 -3.44
N LEU A 56 -1.65 -5.41 -3.64
CA LEU A 56 -2.88 -6.16 -3.90
C LEU A 56 -2.77 -6.99 -5.18
N VAL A 57 -2.31 -6.39 -6.28
CA VAL A 57 -2.13 -7.06 -7.58
C VAL A 57 -1.11 -8.20 -7.48
N VAL A 58 0.07 -7.93 -6.91
CA VAL A 58 1.12 -8.95 -6.73
C VAL A 58 0.62 -10.08 -5.84
N GLY A 59 -0.09 -9.76 -4.75
CA GLY A 59 -0.67 -10.74 -3.86
C GLY A 59 -1.69 -11.66 -4.56
N VAL A 60 -2.60 -11.09 -5.36
CA VAL A 60 -3.56 -11.86 -6.17
C VAL A 60 -2.86 -12.80 -7.14
N VAL A 61 -1.83 -12.33 -7.84
CA VAL A 61 -1.03 -13.16 -8.77
C VAL A 61 -0.37 -14.33 -8.02
N LEU A 62 0.25 -14.06 -6.88
CA LEU A 62 0.91 -15.11 -6.07
C LEU A 62 -0.08 -16.14 -5.51
N VAL A 63 -1.27 -15.71 -5.08
CA VAL A 63 -2.32 -16.63 -4.63
C VAL A 63 -2.82 -17.48 -5.79
N GLY A 64 -3.12 -16.87 -6.94
CA GLY A 64 -3.59 -17.57 -8.14
C GLY A 64 -2.59 -18.60 -8.66
N TYR A 65 -1.30 -18.26 -8.68
CA TYR A 65 -0.23 -19.19 -9.03
C TYR A 65 -0.11 -20.34 -8.02
N ALA A 66 -0.12 -20.02 -6.72
CA ALA A 66 0.01 -21.04 -5.67
C ALA A 66 -1.19 -22.00 -5.59
N SER A 67 -2.38 -21.58 -6.02
CA SER A 67 -3.59 -22.40 -6.06
C SER A 67 -3.77 -23.18 -7.37
N GLY A 68 -2.89 -22.98 -8.37
CA GLY A 68 -3.00 -23.62 -9.69
C GLY A 68 -4.12 -23.05 -10.58
N VAL A 69 -4.60 -21.84 -10.26
CA VAL A 69 -5.58 -21.10 -11.06
C VAL A 69 -4.92 -20.38 -12.24
N VAL A 70 -3.64 -20.00 -12.07
CA VAL A 70 -2.80 -19.28 -13.05
C VAL A 70 -1.56 -20.09 -13.36
#